data_AF-A0A829H4X8-F1
#
_entry.id   AF-A0A829H4X8-F1
#
_cell.length_a   1.000
_cell.length_b   1.000
_cell.length_c   1.000
_cell.angle_alpha   90.00
_cell.angle_beta   90.00
_cell.angle_gamma   90.00
#
_symmetry.space_group_name_H-M   'P 1'
#
loop_
_entity.id
_entity.type
_entity.pdbx_description
1 polymer ?
#
loop_
_entity_poly.entity_id
_entity_poly.type
_entity_poly.pdbx_seq_one_letter_code
_entity_poly.pdbx_strand_id
1 'polypeptide(L)'
;FGTEHPEVAYADLAKKLATAALTGDGFRDYTQTYATQLNAVYAKAAGITQTDPNFMLGLSYAKANLALKRPMTLLPFARRGINHDEVGIQANIASASTVREYLRADQSVEAIVPTELVDFYAKQQQYSWAQFFPWLKYRLQTAELNELRLVATMAEGLEYRFTQKIDDAQDMTAFLKQVKSKRYTYARLRRLALAITLNMTAMAVNQARQHPLLHVLGFTPTGRQYLNIVKHDLDWPLLTKVSADMLAPDGVLAMTHRADRLITTIGGVEQNYGRRPLM
;
A
#
# COMPACT_ATOMS: atom_id res chain seq x y z
N PHE A 1 3.16 -16.36 5.46
CA PHE A 1 2.89 -15.46 4.32
C PHE A 1 3.21 -16.20 3.04
N GLY A 2 2.48 -15.94 1.95
CA GLY A 2 2.78 -16.54 0.65
C GLY A 2 4.02 -15.91 0.03
N THR A 3 4.89 -16.71 -0.59
CA THR A 3 6.10 -16.22 -1.27
C THR A 3 6.54 -17.16 -2.39
N GLU A 4 7.31 -16.63 -3.33
CA GLU A 4 8.04 -17.36 -4.37
C GLU A 4 9.12 -18.29 -3.80
N HIS A 5 9.64 -17.99 -2.59
CA HIS A 5 10.75 -18.73 -1.95
C HIS A 5 10.40 -19.23 -0.54
N PRO A 6 9.47 -20.20 -0.42
CA PRO A 6 9.03 -20.71 0.88
C PRO A 6 10.13 -21.40 1.69
N GLU A 7 11.17 -21.90 1.03
CA GLU A 7 12.33 -22.58 1.63
C GLU A 7 13.26 -21.62 2.38
N VAL A 8 13.16 -20.32 2.14
CA VAL A 8 14.05 -19.33 2.75
C VAL A 8 13.75 -19.17 4.24
N ALA A 9 14.79 -19.30 5.06
CA ALA A 9 14.73 -18.97 6.49
C ALA A 9 14.70 -17.43 6.69
N TYR A 10 13.55 -16.81 6.49
CA TYR A 10 13.40 -15.35 6.51
C TYR A 10 13.86 -14.67 7.80
N ALA A 11 13.64 -15.32 8.95
CA ALA A 11 14.08 -14.79 10.24
C ALA A 11 15.62 -14.68 10.30
N ASP A 12 16.33 -15.71 9.86
CA ASP A 12 17.79 -15.74 9.86
C ASP A 12 18.36 -14.81 8.78
N LEU A 13 17.72 -14.76 7.63
CA LEU A 13 18.06 -13.81 6.59
C LEU A 13 17.93 -12.36 7.09
N ALA A 14 16.83 -12.02 7.74
CA ALA A 14 16.63 -10.69 8.30
C ALA A 14 17.71 -10.34 9.34
N LYS A 15 18.12 -11.30 10.19
CA LYS A 15 19.22 -11.11 11.16
C LYS A 15 20.55 -10.84 10.45
N LYS A 16 20.89 -11.63 9.44
CA LYS A 16 22.10 -11.42 8.61
C LYS A 16 22.10 -10.05 7.95
N LEU A 17 20.95 -9.60 7.47
CA LEU A 17 20.80 -8.31 6.81
C LEU A 17 20.64 -7.12 7.78
N ALA A 18 20.42 -7.36 9.07
CA ALA A 18 20.31 -6.28 10.07
C ALA A 18 21.67 -5.61 10.35
N THR A 19 22.77 -6.35 10.18
CA THR A 19 24.14 -5.84 10.33
C THR A 19 24.68 -5.20 9.05
N ALA A 20 23.99 -5.37 7.92
CA ALA A 20 24.38 -4.75 6.66
C ALA A 20 24.14 -3.23 6.73
N ALA A 21 25.21 -2.44 6.63
CA ALA A 21 25.11 -1.00 6.60
C ALA A 21 24.32 -0.54 5.36
N LEU A 22 23.11 -0.02 5.58
CA LEU A 22 22.28 0.65 4.55
C LEU A 22 22.60 2.15 4.43
N THR A 23 23.72 2.56 5.03
CA THR A 23 24.17 3.96 5.12
C THR A 23 25.62 4.02 4.69
N GLY A 24 25.85 4.37 3.42
CA GLY A 24 27.18 4.60 2.83
C GLY A 24 27.05 5.19 1.43
N ASP A 25 28.13 5.76 0.89
CA ASP A 25 28.13 6.48 -0.39
C ASP A 25 27.67 5.62 -1.58
N GLY A 26 27.80 4.29 -1.50
CA GLY A 26 27.30 3.34 -2.50
C GLY A 26 25.78 3.11 -2.51
N PHE A 27 25.02 3.66 -1.54
CA PHE A 27 23.55 3.55 -1.45
C PHE A 27 22.83 4.82 -1.89
N ARG A 28 23.55 5.80 -2.44
CA ARG A 28 23.02 7.07 -2.94
C ARG A 28 23.31 7.26 -4.43
N ASP A 29 23.17 6.20 -5.22
CA ASP A 29 23.20 6.29 -6.68
C ASP A 29 21.83 6.78 -7.19
N TYR A 30 21.79 8.04 -7.64
CA TYR A 30 20.58 8.66 -8.19
C TYR A 30 20.21 8.18 -9.60
N THR A 31 21.06 7.39 -10.25
CA THR A 31 20.78 6.79 -11.57
C THR A 31 19.99 5.48 -11.46
N GLN A 32 19.99 4.87 -10.27
CA GLN A 32 19.35 3.58 -10.00
C GLN A 32 18.13 3.73 -9.10
N THR A 33 17.28 2.70 -9.10
CA THR A 33 16.16 2.64 -8.15
C THR A 33 16.67 2.25 -6.76
N TYR A 34 15.90 2.61 -5.74
CA TYR A 34 16.15 2.15 -4.37
C TYR A 34 16.21 0.62 -4.28
N ALA A 35 15.31 -0.07 -4.99
CA ALA A 35 15.27 -1.54 -4.99
C ALA A 35 16.57 -2.14 -5.57
N THR A 36 17.08 -1.59 -6.67
CA THR A 36 18.35 -2.02 -7.28
C THR A 36 19.50 -1.90 -6.29
N GLN A 37 19.62 -0.75 -5.62
CA GLN A 37 20.68 -0.50 -4.64
C GLN A 37 20.54 -1.39 -3.41
N LEU A 38 19.30 -1.61 -2.94
CA LEU A 38 19.00 -2.51 -1.84
C LEU A 38 19.40 -3.95 -2.16
N ASN A 39 19.11 -4.42 -3.37
CA ASN A 39 19.48 -5.76 -3.81
C ASN A 39 20.99 -5.92 -3.93
N ALA A 40 21.73 -4.89 -4.36
CA ALA A 40 23.19 -4.92 -4.36
C ALA A 40 23.77 -5.07 -2.94
N VAL A 41 23.20 -4.37 -1.95
CA VAL A 41 23.59 -4.53 -0.55
C VAL A 41 23.27 -5.94 -0.04
N TYR A 42 22.08 -6.46 -0.35
CA TYR A 42 21.68 -7.82 0.06
C TYR A 42 22.51 -8.91 -0.61
N ALA A 43 22.89 -8.73 -1.87
CA ALA A 43 23.78 -9.63 -2.59
C ALA A 43 25.14 -9.69 -1.90
N LYS A 44 25.70 -8.53 -1.53
CA LYS A 44 26.99 -8.45 -0.82
C LYS A 44 26.92 -9.04 0.59
N ALA A 45 25.84 -8.78 1.33
CA ALA A 45 25.72 -9.17 2.73
C ALA A 45 25.31 -10.64 2.94
N ALA A 46 24.49 -11.19 2.03
CA ALA A 46 23.86 -12.49 2.23
C ALA A 46 23.80 -13.36 0.95
N GLY A 47 24.41 -12.93 -0.16
CA GLY A 47 24.41 -13.69 -1.41
C GLY A 47 23.05 -13.71 -2.12
N ILE A 48 22.14 -12.79 -1.80
CA ILE A 48 20.76 -12.78 -2.30
C ILE A 48 20.55 -11.69 -3.32
N THR A 49 20.06 -12.09 -4.49
CA THR A 49 19.74 -11.21 -5.63
C THR A 49 18.26 -11.22 -5.98
N GLN A 50 17.40 -11.83 -5.15
CA GLN A 50 15.98 -11.96 -5.44
C GLN A 50 15.25 -10.62 -5.38
N THR A 51 14.37 -10.40 -6.36
CA THR A 51 13.63 -9.13 -6.51
C THR A 51 12.13 -9.31 -6.50
N ASP A 52 11.67 -10.55 -6.28
CA ASP A 52 10.26 -10.91 -6.36
C ASP A 52 9.42 -10.16 -5.31
N PRO A 53 8.21 -9.68 -5.67
CA PRO A 53 7.43 -8.84 -4.78
C PRO A 53 7.09 -9.49 -3.44
N ASN A 54 6.70 -10.76 -3.41
CA ASN A 54 6.31 -11.41 -2.15
C ASN A 54 7.54 -11.84 -1.34
N PHE A 55 8.66 -12.18 -1.98
CA PHE A 55 9.95 -12.34 -1.31
C PHE A 55 10.36 -11.06 -0.58
N MET A 56 10.35 -9.92 -1.27
CA MET A 56 10.74 -8.63 -0.70
C MET A 56 9.79 -8.17 0.41
N LEU A 57 8.50 -8.48 0.27
CA LEU A 57 7.50 -8.24 1.32
C LEU A 57 7.73 -9.15 2.54
N GLY A 58 7.98 -10.45 2.32
CA GLY A 58 8.32 -11.42 3.36
C GLY A 58 9.57 -11.03 4.15
N LEU A 59 10.60 -10.54 3.46
CA LEU A 59 11.79 -10.00 4.09
C LEU A 59 11.50 -8.74 4.91
N SER A 60 10.61 -7.87 4.41
CA SER A 60 10.18 -6.68 5.15
C SER A 60 9.42 -7.05 6.43
N TYR A 61 8.55 -8.07 6.37
CA TYR A 61 7.92 -8.64 7.57
C TYR A 61 8.94 -9.19 8.55
N ALA A 62 9.92 -9.94 8.07
CA ALA A 62 10.95 -10.52 8.91
C ALA A 62 11.80 -9.45 9.61
N LYS A 63 12.18 -8.38 8.89
CA LYS A 63 12.87 -7.23 9.48
C LYS A 63 12.03 -6.51 10.53
N ALA A 64 10.75 -6.26 10.26
CA ALA A 64 9.84 -5.66 11.23
C ALA A 64 9.66 -6.55 12.47
N ASN A 65 9.56 -7.87 12.27
CA ASN A 65 9.40 -8.87 13.33
C ASN A 65 10.60 -8.91 14.29
N LEU A 66 11.82 -8.67 13.79
CA LEU A 66 13.02 -8.59 14.63
C LEU A 66 13.00 -7.39 15.60
N ALA A 67 12.29 -6.31 15.25
CA ALA A 67 12.18 -5.14 16.11
C ALA A 67 11.08 -5.27 17.18
N LEU A 68 10.28 -6.34 17.15
CA LEU A 68 9.22 -6.56 18.12
C LEU A 68 9.81 -7.03 19.46
N LYS A 69 9.19 -6.58 20.57
CA LYS A 69 9.50 -7.08 21.92
C LYS A 69 9.28 -8.60 22.03
N ARG A 70 8.30 -9.13 21.29
CA ARG A 70 7.96 -10.55 21.20
C ARG A 70 7.87 -10.92 19.72
N PRO A 71 8.99 -11.36 19.09
CA PRO A 71 8.97 -11.79 17.70
C PRO A 71 8.00 -12.96 17.48
N MET A 72 7.22 -12.89 16.40
CA MET A 72 6.32 -13.94 15.98
C MET A 72 7.06 -15.03 15.19
N THR A 73 6.49 -16.24 15.16
CA THR A 73 6.97 -17.31 14.26
C THR A 73 6.56 -16.99 12.83
N LEU A 74 7.54 -16.92 11.92
CA LEU A 74 7.30 -16.68 10.50
C LEU A 74 7.06 -18.01 9.78
N LEU A 75 5.90 -18.14 9.14
CA LEU A 75 5.51 -19.33 8.39
C LEU A 75 5.38 -18.98 6.89
N PRO A 76 6.48 -18.97 6.11
CA PRO A 76 6.41 -18.80 4.67
C PRO A 76 5.79 -20.05 4.02
N PHE A 77 5.00 -19.87 2.97
CA PHE A 77 4.45 -20.98 2.18
C PHE A 77 4.45 -20.63 0.69
N ALA A 78 4.50 -21.67 -0.15
CA ALA A 78 4.63 -21.50 -1.60
C ALA A 78 3.40 -20.76 -2.15
N ARG A 79 3.64 -19.68 -2.89
CA ARG A 79 2.58 -19.06 -3.69
C ARG A 79 2.21 -20.00 -4.84
N ARG A 80 0.92 -20.32 -4.97
CA ARG A 80 0.35 -21.04 -6.11
C ARG A 80 -0.52 -20.06 -6.92
N GLY A 81 -0.33 -20.01 -8.23
CA GLY A 81 -1.02 -19.09 -9.14
C GLY A 81 -0.05 -18.20 -9.93
N ILE A 82 -0.61 -17.30 -10.74
CA ILE A 82 0.16 -16.45 -11.67
C ILE A 82 0.88 -15.30 -10.94
N ASN A 83 1.97 -14.82 -11.54
CA ASN A 83 2.75 -13.69 -11.04
C ASN A 83 1.86 -12.46 -10.79
N HIS A 84 2.19 -11.67 -9.76
CA HIS A 84 1.35 -10.56 -9.28
C HIS A 84 0.97 -9.53 -10.37
N ASP A 85 1.85 -9.35 -11.35
CA ASP A 85 1.71 -8.38 -12.44
C ASP A 85 1.38 -9.04 -13.80
N GLU A 86 1.20 -10.36 -13.84
CA GLU A 86 0.83 -11.08 -15.06
C GLU A 86 -0.69 -11.29 -15.14
N VAL A 87 -1.19 -11.18 -16.37
CA VAL A 87 -2.57 -11.48 -16.74
C VAL A 87 -2.63 -12.92 -17.18
N GLY A 88 -3.49 -13.72 -16.55
CA GLY A 88 -3.78 -15.07 -17.00
C GLY A 88 -4.60 -15.87 -15.98
N ILE A 89 -4.89 -17.12 -16.34
CA ILE A 89 -5.57 -18.10 -15.50
C ILE A 89 -4.70 -19.36 -15.46
N GLN A 90 -4.34 -19.83 -14.26
CA GLN A 90 -3.69 -21.13 -14.09
C GLN A 90 -4.48 -21.93 -13.05
N ALA A 91 -5.01 -23.08 -13.47
CA ALA A 91 -5.79 -23.98 -12.61
C ALA A 91 -6.93 -23.26 -11.83
N ASN A 92 -7.69 -22.40 -12.52
CA ASN A 92 -8.77 -21.56 -11.96
C ASN A 92 -8.32 -20.53 -10.91
N ILE A 93 -7.02 -20.22 -10.85
CA ILE A 93 -6.45 -19.17 -10.00
C ILE A 93 -5.95 -18.05 -10.91
N ALA A 94 -6.58 -16.88 -10.81
CA ALA A 94 -6.19 -15.67 -11.52
C ALA A 94 -5.49 -14.69 -10.57
N SER A 95 -4.63 -13.82 -11.12
CA SER A 95 -4.07 -12.72 -10.33
C SER A 95 -5.19 -11.72 -9.97
N ALA A 96 -5.04 -11.00 -8.86
CA ALA A 96 -5.98 -9.94 -8.50
C ALA A 96 -6.07 -8.86 -9.59
N SER A 97 -5.03 -8.69 -10.42
CA SER A 97 -5.02 -7.80 -11.57
C SER A 97 -5.97 -8.29 -12.68
N THR A 98 -5.93 -9.59 -13.00
CA THR A 98 -6.86 -10.23 -13.94
C THR A 98 -8.31 -10.13 -13.48
N VAL A 99 -8.59 -10.41 -12.19
CA VAL A 99 -9.96 -10.26 -11.65
C VAL A 99 -10.47 -8.82 -11.84
N ARG A 100 -9.65 -7.81 -11.55
CA ARG A 100 -10.02 -6.39 -11.77
C ARG A 100 -10.17 -6.02 -13.25
N GLU A 101 -9.47 -6.70 -14.17
CA GLU A 101 -9.66 -6.50 -15.61
C GLU A 101 -10.99 -7.05 -16.07
N TYR A 102 -11.32 -8.27 -15.65
CA TYR A 102 -12.60 -8.91 -15.96
C TYR A 102 -13.77 -8.06 -15.44
N LEU A 103 -13.72 -7.64 -14.17
CA LEU A 103 -14.75 -6.78 -13.57
C LEU A 103 -14.91 -5.42 -14.28
N ARG A 104 -13.82 -4.84 -14.82
CA ARG A 104 -13.88 -3.56 -15.56
C ARG A 104 -14.35 -3.72 -17.00
N ALA A 105 -14.21 -4.90 -17.56
CA ALA A 105 -14.65 -5.25 -18.90
C ALA A 105 -16.03 -5.92 -18.90
N ASP A 106 -16.74 -5.91 -17.76
CA ASP A 106 -18.02 -6.60 -17.54
C ASP A 106 -17.98 -8.09 -17.95
N GLN A 107 -16.82 -8.74 -17.75
CA GLN A 107 -16.61 -10.17 -18.01
C GLN A 107 -16.90 -11.00 -16.75
N SER A 108 -17.42 -12.22 -16.95
CA SER A 108 -17.72 -13.13 -15.84
C SER A 108 -16.47 -13.56 -15.08
N VAL A 109 -16.50 -13.40 -13.76
CA VAL A 109 -15.41 -13.81 -12.85
C VAL A 109 -15.64 -15.18 -12.21
N GLU A 110 -16.78 -15.84 -12.49
CA GLU A 110 -17.21 -17.09 -11.83
C GLU A 110 -16.15 -18.19 -11.84
N ALA A 111 -15.37 -18.30 -12.93
CA ALA A 111 -14.33 -19.31 -13.08
C ALA A 111 -13.03 -19.01 -12.34
N ILE A 112 -12.87 -17.79 -11.79
CA ILE A 112 -11.60 -17.29 -11.25
C ILE A 112 -11.72 -16.71 -9.82
N VAL A 113 -12.92 -16.69 -9.25
CA VAL A 113 -13.17 -16.31 -7.85
C VAL A 113 -14.09 -17.35 -7.19
N PRO A 114 -14.04 -17.50 -5.85
CA PRO A 114 -15.04 -18.27 -5.10
C PRO A 114 -16.47 -17.81 -5.43
N THR A 115 -17.40 -18.77 -5.58
CA THR A 115 -18.78 -18.54 -6.01
C THR A 115 -19.51 -17.51 -5.14
N GLU A 116 -19.27 -17.53 -3.83
CA GLU A 116 -19.83 -16.58 -2.87
C GLU A 116 -19.41 -15.13 -3.11
N LEU A 117 -18.32 -14.89 -3.85
CA LEU A 117 -17.83 -13.55 -4.17
C LEU A 117 -18.40 -13.00 -5.48
N VAL A 118 -19.02 -13.82 -6.32
CA VAL A 118 -19.51 -13.40 -7.65
C VAL A 118 -20.59 -12.31 -7.49
N ASP A 119 -21.64 -12.61 -6.74
CA ASP A 119 -22.72 -11.65 -6.44
C ASP A 119 -22.23 -10.44 -5.65
N PHE A 120 -21.22 -10.66 -4.79
CA PHE A 120 -20.61 -9.57 -4.02
C PHE A 120 -19.95 -8.57 -4.96
N TYR A 121 -19.08 -9.04 -5.87
CA TYR A 121 -18.36 -8.20 -6.81
C TYR A 121 -19.29 -7.50 -7.80
N ALA A 122 -20.35 -8.17 -8.27
CA ALA A 122 -21.34 -7.58 -9.17
C ALA A 122 -22.03 -6.34 -8.55
N LYS A 123 -22.11 -6.26 -7.22
CA LYS A 123 -22.72 -5.14 -6.48
C LYS A 123 -21.73 -4.06 -6.06
N GLN A 124 -20.42 -4.28 -6.23
CA GLN A 124 -19.40 -3.33 -5.81
C GLN A 124 -19.09 -2.31 -6.89
N GLN A 125 -18.99 -1.04 -6.48
CA GLN A 125 -18.45 0.00 -7.33
C GLN A 125 -16.99 -0.30 -7.68
N GLN A 126 -16.66 -0.20 -8.98
CA GLN A 126 -15.29 -0.31 -9.44
C GLN A 126 -14.58 1.04 -9.37
N TYR A 127 -13.38 1.03 -8.82
CA TYR A 127 -12.51 2.21 -8.74
C TYR A 127 -11.33 2.09 -9.70
N SER A 128 -11.06 3.16 -10.44
CA SER A 128 -9.94 3.22 -11.38
C SER A 128 -9.25 4.58 -11.34
N TRP A 129 -8.01 4.63 -11.85
CA TRP A 129 -7.26 5.88 -11.93
C TRP A 129 -7.98 6.97 -12.75
N ALA A 130 -8.91 6.63 -13.64
CA ALA A 130 -9.70 7.61 -14.36
C ALA A 130 -10.54 8.50 -13.42
N GLN A 131 -11.05 7.93 -12.31
CA GLN A 131 -11.81 8.70 -11.32
C GLN A 131 -10.90 9.53 -10.38
N PHE A 132 -9.67 9.08 -10.11
CA PHE A 132 -8.73 9.78 -9.23
C PHE A 132 -7.92 10.87 -9.95
N PHE A 133 -7.66 10.70 -11.24
CA PHE A 133 -6.77 11.58 -12.01
C PHE A 133 -7.23 13.05 -12.04
N PRO A 134 -8.53 13.39 -12.18
CA PRO A 134 -8.98 14.78 -12.10
C PRO A 134 -8.62 15.46 -10.77
N TRP A 135 -8.68 14.73 -9.65
CA TRP A 135 -8.35 15.26 -8.32
C TRP A 135 -6.85 15.49 -8.14
N LEU A 136 -6.03 14.58 -8.68
CA LEU A 136 -4.58 14.78 -8.78
C LEU A 136 -4.26 16.02 -9.61
N LYS A 137 -4.89 16.14 -10.79
CA LYS A 137 -4.69 17.26 -11.72
C LYS A 137 -5.05 18.58 -11.06
N TYR A 138 -6.24 18.66 -10.45
CA TYR A 138 -6.66 19.82 -9.67
C TYR A 138 -5.65 20.20 -8.60
N ARG A 139 -5.20 19.24 -7.78
CA ARG A 139 -4.25 19.55 -6.69
C ARG A 139 -2.91 20.03 -7.23
N LEU A 140 -2.39 19.44 -8.31
CA LEU A 140 -1.13 19.88 -8.91
C LEU A 140 -1.23 21.27 -9.57
N GLN A 141 -2.39 21.65 -10.08
CA GLN A 141 -2.63 22.96 -10.69
C GLN A 141 -2.88 24.08 -9.67
N THR A 142 -3.31 23.73 -8.46
CA THR A 142 -3.69 24.71 -7.43
C THR A 142 -2.73 24.78 -6.25
N ALA A 143 -1.88 23.77 -6.04
CA ALA A 143 -0.90 23.76 -4.96
C ALA A 143 0.30 24.65 -5.28
N GLU A 144 0.75 25.39 -4.28
CA GLU A 144 2.05 26.03 -4.33
C GLU A 144 3.17 24.98 -4.27
N LEU A 145 4.30 25.23 -4.95
CA LEU A 145 5.44 24.32 -4.94
C LEU A 145 5.95 24.04 -3.52
N ASN A 146 5.90 25.04 -2.64
CA ASN A 146 6.29 24.87 -1.25
C ASN A 146 5.39 23.90 -0.49
N GLU A 147 4.09 23.83 -0.81
CA GLU A 147 3.19 22.84 -0.21
C GLU A 147 3.49 21.43 -0.74
N LEU A 148 3.74 21.30 -2.04
CA LEU A 148 4.05 20.02 -2.66
C LEU A 148 5.34 19.40 -2.10
N ARG A 149 6.33 20.23 -1.76
CA ARG A 149 7.58 19.79 -1.09
C ARG A 149 7.34 19.14 0.27
N LEU A 150 6.26 19.52 0.96
CA LEU A 150 5.92 18.95 2.26
C LEU A 150 5.28 17.57 2.15
N VAL A 151 4.83 17.15 0.95
CA VAL A 151 4.20 15.85 0.74
C VAL A 151 5.18 14.72 1.06
N ALA A 152 4.72 13.73 1.83
CA ALA A 152 5.49 12.57 2.21
C ALA A 152 6.02 11.85 0.97
N THR A 153 7.29 11.46 1.02
CA THR A 153 8.01 10.78 -0.07
C THR A 153 8.27 11.62 -1.33
N MET A 154 7.90 12.90 -1.34
CA MET A 154 8.35 13.86 -2.35
C MET A 154 9.88 13.91 -2.33
N ALA A 155 10.49 13.69 -3.48
CA ALA A 155 11.93 13.82 -3.65
C ALA A 155 12.22 15.12 -4.39
N GLU A 156 13.34 15.75 -4.08
CA GLU A 156 13.76 17.00 -4.70
C GLU A 156 13.66 16.95 -6.24
N GLY A 157 13.00 17.95 -6.81
CA GLY A 157 12.78 18.09 -8.24
C GLY A 157 11.55 17.36 -8.78
N LEU A 158 10.95 16.42 -8.02
CA LEU A 158 9.71 15.77 -8.46
C LEU A 158 8.53 16.73 -8.41
N GLU A 159 8.50 17.69 -7.48
CA GLU A 159 7.43 18.69 -7.41
C GLU A 159 7.34 19.48 -8.73
N TYR A 160 8.49 19.92 -9.26
CA TYR A 160 8.58 20.62 -10.55
C TYR A 160 8.18 19.71 -11.71
N ARG A 161 8.68 18.47 -11.72
CA ARG A 161 8.39 17.53 -12.81
C ARG A 161 6.90 17.16 -12.85
N PHE A 162 6.25 17.01 -11.70
CA PHE A 162 4.83 16.70 -11.63
C PHE A 162 3.99 17.89 -12.13
N THR A 163 4.27 19.11 -11.67
CA THR A 163 3.52 20.31 -12.09
C THR A 163 3.74 20.64 -13.57
N GLN A 164 4.96 20.51 -14.09
CA GLN A 164 5.25 20.78 -15.51
C GLN A 164 4.63 19.77 -16.49
N LYS A 165 4.32 18.55 -16.05
CA LYS A 165 3.82 17.47 -16.92
C LYS A 165 2.32 17.20 -16.80
N ILE A 166 1.64 17.83 -15.84
CA ILE A 166 0.23 17.53 -15.59
C ILE A 166 -0.72 18.13 -16.62
N ASP A 167 -0.37 19.31 -17.16
CA ASP A 167 -1.25 20.05 -18.06
C ASP A 167 -1.45 19.31 -19.39
N ASP A 168 -0.36 18.78 -19.95
CA ASP A 168 -0.34 18.01 -21.20
C ASP A 168 -0.93 16.59 -21.06
N ALA A 169 -1.06 16.08 -19.83
CA ALA A 169 -1.52 14.73 -19.60
C ALA A 169 -3.04 14.60 -19.58
N GLN A 170 -3.55 13.66 -20.38
CA GLN A 170 -4.98 13.35 -20.51
C GLN A 170 -5.48 12.34 -19.48
N ASP A 171 -4.60 11.43 -19.06
CA ASP A 171 -4.91 10.41 -18.06
C ASP A 171 -3.68 10.06 -17.20
N MET A 172 -3.92 9.27 -16.15
CA MET A 172 -2.87 8.82 -15.23
C MET A 172 -1.75 8.03 -15.92
N THR A 173 -2.08 7.23 -16.94
CA THR A 173 -1.08 6.40 -17.64
C THR A 173 -0.15 7.28 -18.46
N ALA A 174 -0.70 8.20 -19.25
CA ALA A 174 0.04 9.19 -20.02
C ALA A 174 0.89 10.07 -19.10
N PHE A 175 0.30 10.57 -18.00
CA PHE A 175 1.01 11.37 -17.01
C PHE A 175 2.23 10.63 -16.43
N LEU A 176 2.03 9.40 -15.95
CA LEU A 176 3.10 8.61 -15.37
C LEU A 176 4.22 8.28 -16.36
N LYS A 177 3.90 8.05 -17.64
CA LYS A 177 4.91 7.87 -18.70
C LYS A 177 5.79 9.11 -18.86
N GLN A 178 5.20 10.30 -18.84
CA GLN A 178 5.94 11.56 -18.94
C GLN A 178 6.81 11.83 -17.70
N VAL A 179 6.29 11.51 -16.51
CA VAL A 179 7.00 11.71 -15.25
C VAL A 179 8.07 10.63 -15.00
N LYS A 180 7.96 9.45 -15.62
CA LYS A 180 8.89 8.33 -15.42
C LYS A 180 10.35 8.74 -15.67
N SER A 181 11.23 8.27 -14.79
CA SER A 181 12.69 8.32 -14.96
C SER A 181 13.32 7.00 -14.51
N LYS A 182 14.61 6.75 -14.79
CA LYS A 182 15.33 5.54 -14.33
C LYS A 182 15.30 5.40 -12.80
N ARG A 183 15.34 6.54 -12.09
CA ARG A 183 15.35 6.61 -10.61
C ARG A 183 14.04 6.15 -9.95
N TYR A 184 12.89 6.33 -10.62
CA TYR A 184 11.57 6.11 -10.00
C TYR A 184 10.77 5.03 -10.72
N THR A 185 10.25 4.06 -9.96
CA THR A 185 9.34 3.03 -10.47
C THR A 185 7.93 3.60 -10.63
N TYR A 186 7.11 3.00 -11.50
CA TYR A 186 5.70 3.39 -11.63
C TYR A 186 4.93 3.25 -10.31
N ALA A 187 5.21 2.21 -9.53
CA ALA A 187 4.60 2.03 -8.22
C ALA A 187 4.92 3.18 -7.25
N ARG A 188 6.17 3.68 -7.25
CA ARG A 188 6.55 4.84 -6.43
C ARG A 188 5.83 6.11 -6.90
N LEU A 189 5.79 6.35 -8.21
CA LEU A 189 5.12 7.52 -8.76
C LEU A 189 3.61 7.50 -8.49
N ARG A 190 2.95 6.33 -8.59
CA ARG A 190 1.53 6.16 -8.20
C ARG A 190 1.29 6.47 -6.73
N ARG A 191 2.17 6.00 -5.83
CA ARG A 191 2.07 6.33 -4.39
C ARG A 191 2.24 7.82 -4.13
N LEU A 192 3.20 8.46 -4.79
CA LEU A 192 3.41 9.90 -4.66
C LEU A 192 2.21 10.69 -5.21
N ALA A 193 1.66 10.30 -6.37
CA ALA A 193 0.46 10.90 -6.91
C ALA A 193 -0.73 10.83 -5.93
N LEU A 194 -0.97 9.66 -5.31
CA LEU A 194 -2.01 9.54 -4.29
C LEU A 194 -1.70 10.37 -3.05
N ALA A 195 -0.44 10.40 -2.59
CA ALA A 195 -0.02 11.23 -1.47
C ALA A 195 -0.23 12.74 -1.73
N ILE A 196 0.04 13.20 -2.96
CA ILE A 196 -0.26 14.58 -3.40
C ILE A 196 -1.76 14.83 -3.38
N THR A 197 -2.55 13.93 -3.99
CA THR A 197 -4.02 14.05 -4.07
C THR A 197 -4.63 14.14 -2.68
N LEU A 198 -4.11 13.35 -1.73
CA LEU A 198 -4.53 13.33 -0.33
C LEU A 198 -3.78 14.34 0.54
N ASN A 199 -2.97 15.25 -0.02
CA ASN A 199 -2.16 16.23 0.72
C ASN A 199 -1.41 15.62 1.93
N MET A 200 -0.91 14.39 1.79
CA MET A 200 -0.29 13.63 2.88
C MET A 200 1.09 14.22 3.18
N THR A 201 1.16 15.22 4.06
CA THR A 201 2.44 15.83 4.43
C THR A 201 3.30 14.86 5.26
N ALA A 202 4.63 15.02 5.18
CA ALA A 202 5.56 14.23 5.98
C ALA A 202 5.26 14.36 7.48
N MET A 203 4.91 15.56 7.94
CA MET A 203 4.49 15.83 9.31
C MET A 203 3.24 15.01 9.69
N ALA A 204 2.16 15.09 8.90
CA ALA A 204 0.92 14.38 9.21
C ALA A 204 1.10 12.85 9.19
N VAL A 205 1.89 12.33 8.25
CA VAL A 205 2.24 10.90 8.19
C VAL A 205 3.05 10.47 9.42
N ASN A 206 4.01 11.29 9.85
CA ASN A 206 4.82 10.99 11.04
C ASN A 206 3.99 11.04 12.32
N GLN A 207 3.09 12.03 12.45
CA GLN A 207 2.16 12.11 13.57
C GLN A 207 1.27 10.86 13.64
N ALA A 208 0.66 10.45 12.51
CA ALA A 208 -0.15 9.23 12.47
C ALA A 208 0.64 7.97 12.86
N ARG A 209 1.93 7.89 12.48
CA ARG A 209 2.81 6.76 12.87
C ARG A 209 3.15 6.73 14.36
N GLN A 210 3.16 7.88 15.03
CA GLN A 210 3.42 7.98 16.47
C GLN A 210 2.20 7.57 17.31
N HIS A 211 1.02 7.52 16.72
CA HIS A 211 -0.24 7.14 17.38
C HIS A 211 -0.89 5.93 16.69
N PRO A 212 -0.25 4.74 16.73
CA PRO A 212 -0.83 3.54 16.16
C PRO A 212 -2.13 3.15 16.89
N LEU A 213 -3.07 2.61 16.12
CA LEU A 213 -4.38 2.16 16.59
C LEU A 213 -4.79 0.89 15.87
N LEU A 214 -5.72 0.16 16.48
CA LEU A 214 -6.30 -1.07 15.94
C LEU A 214 -7.75 -0.79 15.55
N HIS A 215 -8.03 -0.60 14.25
CA HIS A 215 -9.39 -0.39 13.75
C HIS A 215 -10.00 -1.71 13.27
N VAL A 216 -11.03 -2.18 13.98
CA VAL A 216 -11.72 -3.44 13.68
C VAL A 216 -12.74 -3.22 12.55
N LEU A 217 -12.45 -3.76 11.37
CA LEU A 217 -13.34 -3.66 10.20
C LEU A 217 -14.42 -4.76 10.17
N GLY A 218 -14.14 -5.91 10.80
CA GLY A 218 -15.07 -7.03 10.90
C GLY A 218 -14.46 -8.20 11.69
N PHE A 219 -15.30 -9.13 12.11
CA PHE A 219 -14.90 -10.33 12.84
C PHE A 219 -15.91 -11.46 12.62
N THR A 220 -15.43 -12.70 12.72
CA THR A 220 -16.28 -13.89 12.84
C THR A 220 -16.73 -14.08 14.30
N PRO A 221 -17.66 -15.01 14.61
CA PRO A 221 -17.98 -15.35 16.00
C PRO A 221 -16.74 -15.73 16.84
N THR A 222 -15.83 -16.52 16.27
CA THR A 222 -14.55 -16.86 16.91
C THR A 222 -13.65 -15.64 17.07
N GLY A 223 -13.57 -14.77 16.05
CA GLY A 223 -12.82 -13.51 16.13
C GLY A 223 -13.35 -12.58 17.22
N ARG A 224 -14.67 -12.51 17.42
CA ARG A 224 -15.30 -11.74 18.49
C ARG A 224 -14.89 -12.25 19.88
N GLN A 225 -14.91 -13.57 20.07
CA GLN A 225 -14.48 -14.20 21.33
C GLN A 225 -13.01 -13.87 21.60
N TYR A 226 -12.15 -13.99 20.60
CA TYR A 226 -10.73 -13.65 20.71
C TYR A 226 -10.52 -12.17 21.07
N LEU A 227 -11.20 -11.25 20.38
CA LEU A 227 -11.13 -9.81 20.69
C LEU A 227 -11.55 -9.52 22.13
N ASN A 228 -12.58 -10.19 22.65
CA ASN A 228 -13.00 -10.03 24.05
C ASN A 228 -11.94 -10.48 25.06
N ILE A 229 -11.13 -11.48 24.71
CA ILE A 229 -10.02 -11.96 25.54
C ILE A 229 -8.91 -10.92 25.55
N VAL A 230 -8.46 -10.46 24.38
CA VAL A 230 -7.23 -9.65 24.28
C VAL A 230 -7.43 -8.16 24.52
N LYS A 231 -8.65 -7.61 24.42
CA LYS A 231 -8.89 -6.15 24.37
C LYS A 231 -8.35 -5.35 25.55
N HIS A 232 -8.15 -5.98 26.72
CA HIS A 232 -7.62 -5.31 27.91
C HIS A 232 -6.09 -5.35 28.01
N ASP A 233 -5.43 -6.17 27.18
CA ASP A 233 -3.98 -6.40 27.19
C ASP A 233 -3.27 -5.75 25.98
N LEU A 234 -3.98 -4.91 25.22
CA LEU A 234 -3.44 -4.26 24.02
C LEU A 234 -2.69 -2.98 24.37
N ASP A 235 -1.49 -2.84 23.82
CA ASP A 235 -0.69 -1.61 23.93
C ASP A 235 -1.31 -0.44 23.13
N TRP A 236 -2.20 -0.74 22.17
CA TRP A 236 -2.80 0.25 21.26
C TRP A 236 -4.32 0.30 21.40
N PRO A 237 -4.94 1.49 21.21
CA PRO A 237 -6.40 1.63 21.27
C PRO A 237 -7.10 0.72 20.25
N LEU A 238 -8.11 -0.02 20.71
CA LEU A 238 -8.97 -0.86 19.88
C LEU A 238 -10.27 -0.12 19.53
N LEU A 239 -10.40 0.30 18.27
CA LEU A 239 -11.54 1.02 17.75
C LEU A 239 -12.51 0.06 17.05
N THR A 240 -13.76 0.05 17.50
CA THR A 240 -14.86 -0.71 16.85
C THR A 240 -15.95 0.20 16.29
N LYS A 241 -16.09 1.42 16.82
CA LYS A 241 -17.00 2.44 16.32
C LYS A 241 -16.21 3.73 16.08
N VAL A 242 -16.40 4.30 14.89
CA VAL A 242 -15.80 5.57 14.51
C VAL A 242 -16.80 6.70 14.78
N SER A 243 -16.39 7.67 15.59
CA SER A 243 -17.16 8.88 15.92
C SER A 243 -16.61 10.12 15.21
N ALA A 244 -17.37 11.22 15.24
CA ALA A 244 -17.03 12.44 14.49
C ALA A 244 -15.75 13.12 15.01
N ASP A 245 -15.51 13.09 16.31
CA ASP A 245 -14.30 13.59 16.97
C ASP A 245 -13.03 12.84 16.51
N MET A 246 -13.12 11.53 16.30
CA MET A 246 -11.99 10.76 15.77
C MET A 246 -11.63 11.17 14.33
N LEU A 247 -12.61 11.65 13.56
CA LEU A 247 -12.46 12.07 12.16
C LEU A 247 -12.15 13.57 12.01
N ALA A 248 -12.19 14.34 13.09
CA ALA A 248 -11.84 15.76 13.09
C ALA A 248 -10.38 15.97 12.62
N PRO A 249 -9.99 17.18 12.17
CA PRO A 249 -8.65 17.45 11.65
C PRO A 249 -7.49 17.08 12.60
N ASP A 250 -7.73 17.13 13.91
CA ASP A 250 -6.82 16.76 14.99
C ASP A 250 -7.15 15.38 15.60
N GLY A 251 -8.18 14.71 15.09
CA GLY A 251 -8.62 13.39 15.52
C GLY A 251 -7.67 12.27 15.12
N VAL A 252 -7.74 11.15 15.86
CA VAL A 252 -6.85 9.99 15.67
C VAL A 252 -7.00 9.31 14.30
N LEU A 253 -8.11 9.53 13.60
CA LEU A 253 -8.40 9.01 12.27
C LEU A 253 -8.39 10.12 11.20
N ALA A 254 -7.88 11.33 11.48
CA ALA A 254 -7.89 12.46 10.52
C ALA A 254 -7.30 12.10 9.13
N MET A 255 -6.19 11.35 9.12
CA MET A 255 -5.55 10.91 7.87
C MET A 255 -6.38 9.85 7.13
N THR A 256 -6.97 8.91 7.85
CA THR A 256 -7.90 7.91 7.28
C THR A 256 -9.12 8.60 6.72
N HIS A 257 -9.72 9.53 7.47
CA HIS A 257 -10.88 10.32 7.07
C HIS A 257 -10.63 11.07 5.77
N ARG A 258 -9.41 11.56 5.55
CA ARG A 258 -9.08 12.25 4.30
C ARG A 258 -9.16 11.32 3.09
N ALA A 259 -8.69 10.08 3.22
CA ALA A 259 -8.85 9.06 2.18
C ALA A 259 -10.32 8.69 2.02
N ASP A 260 -11.05 8.51 3.12
CA ASP A 260 -12.48 8.21 3.12
C ASP A 260 -13.30 9.27 2.39
N ARG A 261 -13.00 10.55 2.63
CA ARG A 261 -13.67 11.68 1.96
C ARG A 261 -13.40 11.66 0.46
N LEU A 262 -12.17 11.37 0.02
CA LEU A 262 -11.90 11.26 -1.41
C LEU A 262 -12.71 10.12 -2.06
N ILE A 263 -12.74 8.95 -1.41
CA ILE A 263 -13.53 7.80 -1.90
C ILE A 263 -15.04 8.11 -1.86
N THR A 264 -15.53 8.77 -0.82
CA THR A 264 -16.93 9.20 -0.69
C THR A 264 -17.29 10.23 -1.76
N THR A 265 -16.41 11.20 -2.05
CA THR A 265 -16.61 12.16 -3.14
C THR A 265 -16.69 11.47 -4.50
N ILE A 266 -15.90 10.42 -4.73
CA ILE A 266 -15.88 9.68 -6.00
C ILE A 266 -17.06 8.70 -6.11
N GLY A 267 -17.44 8.05 -5.02
CA GLY A 267 -18.41 6.95 -5.02
C GLY A 267 -19.75 7.24 -4.37
N GLY A 268 -19.93 8.36 -3.70
CA GLY A 268 -21.16 8.72 -2.99
C GLY A 268 -21.46 7.88 -1.75
N VAL A 269 -20.54 6.99 -1.34
CA VAL A 269 -20.73 6.06 -0.22
C VAL A 269 -19.84 6.46 0.95
N GLU A 270 -20.43 6.77 2.09
CA GLU A 270 -19.73 7.03 3.35
C GLU A 270 -18.90 5.82 3.78
N GLN A 271 -17.65 5.99 4.21
CA GLN A 271 -16.73 4.85 4.42
C GLN A 271 -16.66 4.34 5.86
N ASN A 272 -16.43 5.22 6.84
CA ASN A 272 -16.11 4.81 8.22
C ASN A 272 -17.05 5.41 9.26
N TYR A 273 -17.56 6.63 9.08
CA TYR A 273 -18.38 7.28 10.10
C TYR A 273 -19.64 6.48 10.43
N GLY A 274 -19.84 6.17 11.71
CA GLY A 274 -21.03 5.45 12.19
C GLY A 274 -21.14 3.99 11.74
N ARG A 275 -20.17 3.48 10.96
CA ARG A 275 -20.15 2.07 10.54
C ARG A 275 -19.74 1.17 11.69
N ARG A 276 -20.44 0.05 11.82
CA ARG A 276 -20.10 -1.02 12.76
C ARG A 276 -19.23 -2.07 12.03
N PRO A 277 -18.41 -2.84 12.76
CA PRO A 277 -17.65 -3.91 12.14
C PRO A 277 -18.59 -4.94 11.51
N LEU A 278 -18.17 -5.51 10.38
CA LEU A 278 -18.89 -6.62 9.74
C LEU A 278 -18.91 -7.85 10.66
N MET A 279 -20.05 -8.52 10.75
CA MET A 279 -20.29 -9.69 11.60
C MET A 279 -20.64 -10.92 10.76
#